data_AF-A0A1R3KTN9-F1
#
_entry.id   AF-A0A1R3KTN9-F1
#
_cell.length_a   1.000
_cell.length_b   1.000
_cell.length_c   1.000
_cell.angle_alpha   90.00
_cell.angle_beta   90.00
_cell.angle_gamma   90.00
#
_symmetry.space_group_name_H-M   'P 1'
#
loop_
_entity.id
_entity.type
_entity.pdbx_description
1 polymer ?
#
loop_
_entity_poly.entity_id
_entity_poly.type
_entity_poly.pdbx_seq_one_letter_code
_entity_poly.pdbx_strand_id
1 'polypeptide(L)'
;MVDAEGLIHLVSIPDGMEAWEDRNHLGKLTDAITRVMPGKLKEIIQKINKEDDDKITCIIADVNMAWAFEVASELGIPRAAFWPAAAVLLDLLFSTDKLIDEQVIDEYGTPINKEKMIQLSPNTPAIHPEKLLWTGLKFERDERGIITREEISNKVELLLTDESFKARTVKMKQLVMNSVNEGGSSDKNFKNFIKWIKFKTSFI
;
A
#
# COMPACT_ATOMS: atom_id res chain seq x y z
N MET A 1 -18.60 14.12 4.95
CA MET A 1 -19.61 14.28 3.89
C MET A 1 -20.39 12.98 3.88
N VAL A 2 -21.64 13.00 4.34
CA VAL A 2 -22.51 11.82 4.35
C VAL A 2 -23.17 11.76 2.98
N ASP A 3 -22.94 10.71 2.20
CA ASP A 3 -23.79 10.40 1.07
C ASP A 3 -24.54 9.09 1.29
N ALA A 4 -25.76 9.03 0.74
CA ALA A 4 -26.70 7.92 0.83
C ALA A 4 -27.16 7.52 2.25
N GLU A 5 -28.10 8.27 2.81
CA GLU A 5 -29.08 7.83 3.84
C GLU A 5 -28.54 7.10 5.11
N GLY A 6 -27.22 7.16 5.38
CA GLY A 6 -26.62 6.65 6.62
C GLY A 6 -25.99 5.26 6.56
N LEU A 7 -25.80 4.64 5.39
CA LEU A 7 -25.16 3.31 5.31
C LEU A 7 -23.63 3.35 5.24
N ILE A 8 -23.05 4.48 4.81
CA ILE A 8 -21.60 4.69 4.79
C ILE A 8 -21.27 6.00 5.49
N HIS A 9 -20.41 5.91 6.50
CA HIS A 9 -19.90 7.06 7.22
C HIS A 9 -18.42 7.26 6.87
N LEU A 10 -18.15 8.34 6.13
CA LEU A 10 -16.78 8.76 5.83
C LEU A 10 -16.20 9.54 7.02
N VAL A 11 -15.08 9.06 7.54
CA VAL A 11 -14.32 9.69 8.62
C VAL A 11 -12.90 10.01 8.14
N SER A 12 -12.33 11.11 8.64
CA SER A 12 -10.96 11.51 8.33
C SER A 12 -10.03 11.23 9.51
N ILE A 13 -8.84 10.71 9.22
CA ILE A 13 -7.78 10.48 10.20
C ILE A 13 -6.60 11.40 9.84
N PRO A 14 -6.06 12.19 10.77
CA PRO A 14 -4.91 13.04 10.48
C PRO A 14 -3.67 12.20 10.19
N ASP A 15 -2.89 12.62 9.20
CA ASP A 15 -1.63 11.97 8.77
C ASP A 15 -0.46 12.20 9.71
N GLY A 16 -0.61 13.14 10.66
CA GLY A 16 0.42 13.47 11.65
C GLY A 16 1.47 14.47 11.16
N MET A 17 1.31 15.02 9.95
CA MET A 17 2.16 16.09 9.43
C MET A 17 1.53 17.46 9.65
N GLU A 18 2.37 18.46 9.85
CA GLU A 18 1.90 19.84 9.93
C GLU A 18 1.36 20.34 8.58
N ALA A 19 0.56 21.41 8.62
CA ALA A 19 -0.07 21.94 7.41
C ALA A 19 0.94 22.44 6.36
N TRP A 20 2.08 22.95 6.80
CA TRP A 20 3.14 23.49 5.94
C TRP A 20 4.21 22.47 5.53
N GLU A 21 4.18 21.25 6.08
CA GLU A 21 5.17 20.25 5.71
C GLU A 21 4.87 19.61 4.35
N ASP A 22 5.95 19.36 3.59
CA ASP A 22 5.84 18.75 2.27
C ASP A 22 5.61 17.23 2.38
N ARG A 23 4.40 16.82 1.99
CA ARG A 23 3.94 15.42 1.96
C ARG A 23 4.61 14.60 0.86
N ASN A 24 5.43 15.19 -0.01
CA ASN A 24 6.26 14.44 -0.96
C ASN A 24 7.53 13.87 -0.32
N HIS A 25 7.88 14.26 0.91
CA HIS A 25 8.94 13.59 1.68
C HIS A 25 8.44 12.24 2.20
N LEU A 26 8.45 11.21 1.34
CA LEU A 26 7.87 9.89 1.62
C LEU A 26 8.32 9.30 2.97
N GLY A 27 9.61 9.34 3.28
CA GLY A 27 10.11 8.83 4.56
C GLY A 27 9.51 9.55 5.78
N LYS A 28 9.37 10.88 5.72
CA LYS A 28 8.73 11.67 6.79
C LYS A 28 7.23 11.39 6.88
N LEU A 29 6.55 11.34 5.75
CA LEU A 29 5.11 11.05 5.70
C LEU A 29 4.81 9.65 6.24
N THR A 30 5.57 8.64 5.82
CA THR A 30 5.41 7.26 6.30
C THR A 30 5.69 7.16 7.81
N ASP A 31 6.71 7.84 8.33
CA ASP A 31 6.98 7.90 9.78
C ASP A 31 5.80 8.55 10.53
N ALA A 32 5.33 9.71 10.07
CA ALA A 32 4.22 10.44 10.68
C ALA A 32 2.93 9.60 10.69
N ILE A 33 2.58 8.98 9.57
CA ILE A 33 1.42 8.10 9.43
C ILE A 33 1.50 6.95 10.43
N THR A 34 2.65 6.27 10.48
CA THR A 34 2.85 5.10 11.35
C THR A 34 2.78 5.47 12.83
N ARG A 35 3.25 6.67 13.19
CA ARG A 35 3.21 7.16 14.57
C ARG A 35 1.82 7.62 15.00
N VAL A 36 1.06 8.26 14.12
CA VAL A 36 -0.16 9.00 14.50
C VAL A 36 -1.45 8.26 14.17
N MET A 37 -1.57 7.71 12.96
CA MET A 37 -2.82 7.11 12.50
C MET A 37 -3.33 5.95 13.37
N PRO A 38 -2.49 5.04 13.92
CA PRO A 38 -2.97 3.90 14.72
C PRO A 38 -3.73 4.35 15.98
N GLY A 39 -3.18 5.32 16.71
CA GLY A 39 -3.82 5.89 17.88
C GLY A 39 -5.15 6.56 17.54
N LYS A 40 -5.20 7.30 16.42
CA LYS A 40 -6.42 7.98 15.96
C LYS A 40 -7.49 7.02 15.46
N LEU A 41 -7.12 5.95 14.77
CA LEU A 41 -8.07 4.89 14.41
C LEU A 41 -8.65 4.23 15.68
N LYS A 42 -7.82 3.93 16.67
CA LYS A 42 -8.25 3.36 17.95
C LYS A 42 -9.23 4.26 18.69
N GLU A 43 -8.95 5.56 18.76
CA GLU A 43 -9.86 6.56 19.34
C GLU A 43 -11.23 6.56 18.64
N ILE A 44 -11.25 6.53 17.30
CA ILE A 44 -12.49 6.51 16.52
C ILE A 44 -13.29 5.24 16.77
N ILE A 45 -12.65 4.07 16.73
CA ILE A 45 -13.32 2.78 16.99
C ILE A 45 -13.92 2.76 18.39
N GLN A 46 -13.16 3.20 19.39
CA GLN A 46 -13.64 3.24 20.78
C GLN A 46 -14.78 4.21 20.96
N LYS A 47 -14.78 5.34 20.24
CA LYS A 47 -15.88 6.30 20.25
C LYS A 47 -17.15 5.67 19.66
N ILE A 48 -17.05 5.10 18.46
CA ILE A 48 -18.19 4.45 17.77
C ILE A 48 -18.77 3.34 18.64
N ASN A 49 -17.93 2.43 19.16
CA ASN A 49 -18.39 1.30 19.96
C ASN A 49 -18.97 1.67 21.33
N LYS A 50 -18.81 2.92 21.79
CA LYS A 50 -19.38 3.45 23.03
C LYS A 50 -20.66 4.25 22.81
N GLU A 51 -20.72 5.02 21.72
CA GLU A 51 -21.82 5.94 21.41
C GLU A 51 -22.92 5.28 20.59
N ASP A 52 -22.58 4.26 19.80
CA ASP A 52 -23.51 3.54 18.92
C ASP A 52 -23.86 2.16 19.48
N ASP A 53 -25.11 1.76 19.29
CA ASP A 53 -25.56 0.39 19.58
C ASP A 53 -24.96 -0.60 18.56
N ASP A 54 -24.72 -0.13 17.33
CA ASP A 54 -24.12 -0.90 16.24
C ASP A 54 -22.59 -0.84 16.30
N LYS A 55 -22.01 -1.72 17.11
CA LYS A 55 -20.56 -1.83 17.27
C LYS A 55 -19.86 -2.31 15.99
N ILE A 56 -18.63 -1.84 15.79
CA ILE A 56 -17.75 -2.32 14.72
C ILE A 56 -17.43 -3.81 14.96
N THR A 57 -17.85 -4.64 14.01
CA THR A 57 -17.69 -6.11 14.06
C THR A 57 -16.54 -6.64 13.22
N CYS A 58 -16.00 -5.83 12.30
CA CYS A 58 -14.89 -6.23 11.42
C CYS A 58 -14.13 -4.99 10.93
N ILE A 59 -12.82 -5.14 10.73
CA ILE A 59 -11.97 -4.15 10.08
C ILE A 59 -11.43 -4.73 8.77
N ILE A 60 -11.74 -4.07 7.67
CA ILE A 60 -11.15 -4.34 6.36
C ILE A 60 -10.13 -3.25 6.09
N ALA A 61 -8.87 -3.62 5.88
CA ALA A 61 -7.81 -2.65 5.66
C ALA A 61 -6.91 -3.06 4.49
N ASP A 62 -6.40 -2.06 3.79
CA ASP A 62 -5.34 -2.24 2.81
C ASP A 62 -4.10 -2.85 3.49
N VAL A 63 -3.46 -3.82 2.84
CA VAL A 63 -2.22 -4.44 3.32
C VAL A 63 -1.10 -3.44 3.62
N ASN A 64 -1.03 -2.31 2.91
CA ASN A 64 -0.04 -1.27 3.14
C ASN A 64 -0.37 -0.44 4.39
N MET A 65 -1.60 -0.56 4.91
CA MET A 65 -2.03 0.02 6.18
C MET A 65 -1.98 -1.04 7.28
N ALA A 66 -0.87 -1.79 7.33
CA ALA A 66 -0.70 -2.94 8.22
C ALA A 66 -0.96 -2.62 9.71
N TRP A 67 -0.65 -1.38 10.13
CA TRP A 67 -0.93 -0.87 11.46
C TRP A 67 -2.42 -0.93 11.85
N ALA A 68 -3.35 -0.91 10.90
CA ALA A 68 -4.79 -1.06 11.18
C ALA A 68 -5.11 -2.48 11.68
N PHE A 69 -4.37 -3.50 11.22
CA PHE A 69 -4.51 -4.85 11.72
C PHE A 69 -4.05 -4.97 13.17
N GLU A 70 -3.00 -4.26 13.57
CA GLU A 70 -2.53 -4.25 14.95
C GLU A 70 -3.59 -3.65 15.88
N VAL A 71 -4.16 -2.50 15.51
CA VAL A 71 -5.27 -1.88 16.24
C VAL A 71 -6.47 -2.83 16.36
N ALA A 72 -6.85 -3.51 15.27
CA ALA A 72 -7.91 -4.51 15.28
C ALA A 72 -7.61 -5.66 16.27
N SER A 73 -6.34 -6.10 16.32
CA SER A 73 -5.86 -7.11 17.26
C SER A 73 -6.05 -6.72 18.70
N GLU A 74 -5.58 -5.53 19.05
CA GLU A 74 -5.64 -5.03 20.43
C GLU A 74 -7.08 -4.91 20.93
N LEU A 75 -8.01 -4.62 20.03
CA LEU A 75 -9.42 -4.47 20.35
C LEU A 75 -10.23 -5.78 20.22
N GLY A 76 -9.59 -6.88 19.82
CA GLY A 76 -10.28 -8.17 19.62
C GLY A 76 -11.26 -8.18 18.44
N ILE A 77 -11.07 -7.30 17.45
CA ILE A 77 -11.96 -7.16 16.29
C ILE A 77 -11.44 -8.05 15.14
N PRO A 78 -12.30 -8.88 14.53
CA PRO A 78 -11.98 -9.61 13.30
C PRO A 78 -11.43 -8.69 12.21
N ARG A 79 -10.48 -9.20 11.41
CA ARG A 79 -9.83 -8.38 10.38
C ARG A 79 -9.69 -9.12 9.05
N ALA A 80 -9.84 -8.38 7.97
CA ALA A 80 -9.62 -8.86 6.61
C ALA A 80 -8.65 -7.94 5.87
N ALA A 81 -7.66 -8.55 5.21
CA ALA A 81 -6.68 -7.82 4.42
C ALA A 81 -7.20 -7.60 2.99
N PHE A 82 -7.00 -6.39 2.47
CA PHE A 82 -7.32 -6.01 1.10
C PHE A 82 -6.04 -5.72 0.33
N TRP A 83 -5.82 -6.45 -0.78
CA TRP A 83 -4.69 -6.25 -1.69
C TRP A 83 -5.19 -5.61 -2.99
N PRO A 84 -4.93 -4.31 -3.22
CA PRO A 84 -5.46 -3.60 -4.39
C PRO A 84 -4.67 -3.86 -5.69
N ALA A 85 -3.53 -4.55 -5.61
CA ALA A 85 -2.66 -4.80 -6.75
C ALA A 85 -2.87 -6.21 -7.35
N ALA A 86 -2.09 -6.57 -8.38
CA ALA A 86 -2.19 -7.87 -9.02
C ALA A 86 -1.77 -9.00 -8.06
N ALA A 87 -2.45 -10.16 -8.12
CA ALA A 87 -2.15 -11.31 -7.26
C ALA A 87 -0.72 -11.83 -7.41
N VAL A 88 -0.13 -11.74 -8.62
CA VAL A 88 1.26 -12.13 -8.88
C VAL A 88 2.27 -11.32 -8.06
N LEU A 89 1.96 -10.05 -7.74
CA LEU A 89 2.83 -9.24 -6.90
C LEU A 89 2.78 -9.66 -5.43
N LEU A 90 1.63 -10.18 -4.98
CA LEU A 90 1.49 -10.76 -3.64
C LEU A 90 2.23 -12.10 -3.55
N ASP A 91 2.10 -12.96 -4.58
CA ASP A 91 2.86 -14.22 -4.70
C ASP A 91 4.37 -13.96 -4.68
N LEU A 92 4.81 -12.92 -5.40
CA LEU A 92 6.21 -12.49 -5.38
C LEU A 92 6.68 -12.06 -3.99
N LEU A 93 5.86 -11.27 -3.28
CA LEU A 93 6.18 -10.78 -1.94
C LEU A 93 6.34 -11.93 -0.93
N PHE A 94 5.53 -12.98 -1.05
CA PHE A 94 5.64 -14.16 -0.18
C PHE A 94 6.69 -15.18 -0.61
N SER A 95 7.21 -15.05 -1.83
CA SER A 95 8.22 -15.95 -2.38
C SER A 95 9.66 -15.52 -2.05
N THR A 96 9.89 -14.42 -1.32
CA THR A 96 11.24 -13.89 -1.07
C THR A 96 12.19 -14.93 -0.49
N ASP A 97 11.76 -15.66 0.53
CA ASP A 97 12.58 -16.67 1.19
C ASP A 97 12.91 -17.83 0.23
N LYS A 98 11.91 -18.29 -0.51
CA LYS A 98 12.09 -19.29 -1.57
C LYS A 98 13.09 -18.81 -2.64
N LEU A 99 13.00 -17.55 -3.06
CA LEU A 99 13.90 -16.99 -4.08
C LEU A 99 15.35 -16.87 -3.57
N ILE A 100 15.53 -16.66 -2.26
CA ILE A 100 16.85 -16.70 -1.61
C ILE A 100 17.37 -18.14 -1.57
N ASP A 101 16.54 -19.10 -1.12
CA ASP A 101 16.90 -20.52 -1.02
C ASP A 101 17.27 -21.13 -2.38
N GLU A 102 16.53 -20.76 -3.43
CA GLU A 102 16.78 -21.18 -4.81
C GLU A 102 17.94 -20.41 -5.47
N GLN A 103 18.60 -19.50 -4.75
CA GLN A 103 19.69 -18.64 -5.22
C GLN A 103 19.32 -17.83 -6.47
N VAL A 104 18.06 -17.41 -6.55
CA VAL A 104 17.61 -16.47 -7.59
C VAL A 104 18.02 -15.06 -7.22
N ILE A 105 17.87 -14.71 -5.93
CA ILE A 105 18.29 -13.44 -5.34
C ILE A 105 19.19 -13.70 -4.13
N ASP A 106 20.03 -12.72 -3.79
CA ASP A 106 20.79 -12.74 -2.53
C ASP A 106 19.94 -12.26 -1.34
N GLU A 107 20.52 -12.28 -0.14
CA GLU A 107 19.88 -11.81 1.11
C GLU A 107 19.48 -10.32 1.09
N TYR A 108 19.92 -9.56 0.08
CA TYR A 108 19.60 -8.16 -0.13
C TYR A 108 18.60 -7.96 -1.27
N GLY A 109 18.06 -9.04 -1.83
CA GLY A 109 17.11 -9.02 -2.93
C GLY A 109 17.74 -8.78 -4.31
N THR A 110 19.07 -8.86 -4.44
CA THR A 110 19.79 -8.67 -5.71
C THR A 110 19.76 -9.95 -6.53
N PRO A 111 19.31 -9.92 -7.80
CA PRO A 111 19.36 -11.08 -8.68
C PRO A 111 20.77 -11.63 -8.87
N ILE A 112 20.95 -12.93 -8.62
CA ILE A 112 22.23 -13.65 -8.78
C ILE A 112 22.40 -14.09 -10.24
N ASN A 113 21.39 -14.74 -10.83
CA ASN A 113 21.38 -15.16 -12.23
C ASN A 113 20.30 -14.40 -13.01
N LYS A 114 20.73 -13.49 -13.88
CA LYS A 114 19.86 -12.55 -14.62
C LYS A 114 19.23 -13.17 -15.87
N GLU A 115 19.87 -14.17 -16.45
CA GLU A 115 19.44 -14.80 -17.71
C GLU A 115 18.36 -15.86 -17.48
N LYS A 116 18.42 -16.55 -16.34
CA LYS A 116 17.46 -17.59 -15.98
C LYS A 116 16.13 -16.96 -15.58
N MET A 117 15.12 -17.10 -16.43
CA MET A 117 13.75 -16.75 -16.08
C MET A 117 13.23 -17.63 -14.95
N ILE A 118 12.39 -17.06 -14.10
CA ILE A 118 11.76 -17.74 -12.97
C ILE A 118 10.24 -17.74 -13.11
N GLN A 119 9.59 -18.75 -12.55
CA GLN A 119 8.15 -18.79 -12.36
C GLN A 119 7.88 -18.83 -10.86
N LEU A 120 6.99 -17.95 -10.38
CA LEU A 120 6.65 -17.89 -8.96
C LEU A 120 5.77 -19.08 -8.57
N SER A 121 4.82 -19.40 -9.45
CA SER A 121 3.95 -20.58 -9.37
C SER A 121 3.68 -21.19 -10.76
N PRO A 122 3.22 -22.45 -10.85
CA PRO A 122 3.07 -23.17 -12.13
C PRO A 122 2.24 -22.45 -13.20
N ASN A 123 1.28 -21.61 -12.78
CA ASN A 123 0.36 -20.90 -13.66
C ASN A 123 0.75 -19.43 -13.89
N THR A 124 1.90 -18.99 -13.37
CA THR A 124 2.39 -17.62 -13.58
C THR A 124 3.26 -17.51 -14.82
N PRO A 125 3.23 -16.37 -15.53
CA PRO A 125 4.20 -16.08 -16.56
C PRO A 125 5.62 -16.14 -16.01
N ALA A 126 6.57 -16.62 -16.82
CA ALA A 126 7.97 -16.53 -16.48
C ALA A 126 8.41 -15.06 -16.46
N ILE A 127 9.20 -14.68 -15.46
CA ILE A 127 9.72 -13.32 -15.30
C ILE A 127 11.24 -13.34 -15.22
N HIS A 128 11.87 -12.33 -15.80
CA HIS A 128 13.29 -12.09 -15.59
C HIS A 128 13.51 -11.55 -14.16
N PRO A 129 14.49 -12.08 -13.41
CA PRO A 129 14.83 -11.56 -12.08
C PRO A 129 15.16 -10.06 -12.06
N GLU A 130 15.63 -9.47 -13.16
CA GLU A 130 15.83 -8.01 -13.26
C GLU A 130 14.54 -7.18 -13.29
N LYS A 131 13.39 -7.83 -13.49
CA LYS A 131 12.06 -7.21 -13.51
C LYS A 131 11.29 -7.41 -12.20
N LEU A 132 11.95 -7.92 -11.15
CA LEU A 132 11.37 -8.00 -9.83
C LEU A 132 11.02 -6.59 -9.31
N LEU A 133 10.00 -6.52 -8.45
CA LEU A 133 9.42 -5.24 -8.02
C LEU A 133 10.46 -4.28 -7.40
N TRP A 134 11.45 -4.83 -6.68
CA TRP A 134 12.44 -4.08 -5.92
C TRP A 134 13.77 -3.85 -6.65
N THR A 135 13.96 -4.36 -7.87
CA THR A 135 15.26 -4.26 -8.60
C THR A 135 15.46 -2.93 -9.33
N GLY A 136 14.51 -1.99 -9.21
CA GLY A 136 14.52 -0.73 -9.96
C GLY A 136 15.67 0.23 -9.66
N LEU A 137 16.22 0.22 -8.44
CA LEU A 137 17.36 1.05 -8.03
C LEU A 137 18.38 0.18 -7.31
N LYS A 138 19.42 -0.23 -8.04
CA LYS A 138 20.51 -1.03 -7.49
C LYS A 138 21.38 -0.16 -6.58
N PHE A 139 21.65 -0.65 -5.38
CA PHE A 139 22.68 -0.11 -4.49
C PHE A 139 24.05 -0.71 -4.85
N GLU A 140 25.06 0.13 -4.93
CA GLU A 140 26.45 -0.29 -5.06
C GLU A 140 27.10 -0.45 -3.68
N ARG A 141 28.01 -1.41 -3.58
CA ARG A 141 28.76 -1.66 -2.34
C ARG A 141 30.12 -1.00 -2.42
N ASP A 142 30.62 -0.52 -1.28
CA ASP A 142 32.00 -0.10 -1.16
C ASP A 142 32.98 -1.29 -1.24
N GLU A 143 34.28 -1.02 -1.16
CA GLU A 143 35.34 -2.03 -1.19
C GLU A 143 35.25 -3.08 -0.07
N ARG A 144 34.47 -2.80 0.99
CA ARG A 144 34.24 -3.71 2.13
C ARG A 144 32.94 -4.51 1.96
N GLY A 145 32.22 -4.34 0.86
CA GLY A 145 30.94 -4.99 0.61
C GLY A 145 29.76 -4.33 1.32
N ILE A 146 29.90 -3.11 1.85
CA ILE A 146 28.87 -2.42 2.63
C ILE A 146 28.13 -1.40 1.75
N ILE A 147 26.80 -1.36 1.85
CA ILE A 147 25.98 -0.29 1.28
C ILE A 147 26.05 0.90 2.25
N THR A 148 26.66 2.00 1.81
CA THR A 148 26.87 3.16 2.68
C THR A 148 25.61 4.02 2.79
N ARG A 149 25.49 4.79 3.88
CA ARG A 149 24.43 5.79 4.02
C ARG A 149 24.46 6.81 2.88
N GLU A 150 25.64 7.16 2.40
CA GLU A 150 25.83 8.06 1.26
C GLU A 150 25.24 7.47 -0.01
N GLU A 151 25.51 6.20 -0.30
CA GLU A 151 24.92 5.51 -1.44
C GLU A 151 23.38 5.46 -1.36
N ILE A 152 22.83 5.16 -0.17
CA ILE A 152 21.37 5.18 0.04
C ILE A 152 20.81 6.58 -0.24
N SER A 153 21.45 7.62 0.30
CA SER A 153 21.05 9.01 0.08
C SER A 153 21.07 9.38 -1.41
N ASN A 154 22.14 9.00 -2.12
CA ASN A 154 22.30 9.27 -3.55
C ASN A 154 21.22 8.57 -4.39
N LYS A 155 20.87 7.30 -4.09
CA LYS A 155 19.79 6.60 -4.80
C LYS A 155 18.41 7.17 -4.52
N VAL A 156 18.15 7.61 -3.28
CA VAL A 156 16.91 8.31 -2.92
C VAL A 156 16.82 9.64 -3.68
N GLU A 157 17.91 10.41 -3.73
CA GLU A 157 17.94 11.66 -4.48
C GLU A 157 17.74 11.42 -5.98
N LEU A 158 18.41 10.41 -6.56
CA LEU A 158 18.20 10.02 -7.95
C LEU A 158 16.74 9.65 -8.23
N LEU A 159 16.11 8.85 -7.36
CA LEU A 159 14.70 8.47 -7.52
C LEU A 159 13.77 9.70 -7.55
N LEU A 160 14.05 10.69 -6.70
CA LEU A 160 13.24 11.90 -6.58
C LEU A 160 13.53 12.93 -7.67
N THR A 161 14.75 12.93 -8.23
CA THR A 161 15.21 13.95 -9.19
C THR A 161 15.17 13.50 -10.65
N ASP A 162 15.15 12.20 -10.92
CA ASP A 162 15.13 11.64 -12.28
C ASP A 162 13.87 12.07 -13.05
N GLU A 163 14.10 12.78 -14.15
CA GLU A 163 13.03 13.38 -14.96
C GLU A 163 12.13 12.31 -15.62
N SER A 164 12.66 11.12 -15.91
CA SER A 164 11.85 10.01 -16.45
C SER A 164 10.90 9.43 -15.41
N PHE A 165 11.33 9.30 -14.16
CA PHE A 165 10.49 8.90 -13.04
C PHE A 165 9.48 10.00 -12.74
N LYS A 166 9.90 11.28 -12.67
CA LYS A 166 8.97 12.40 -12.49
C LYS A 166 7.88 12.44 -13.57
N ALA A 167 8.25 12.33 -14.85
CA ALA A 167 7.30 12.35 -15.94
C ALA A 167 6.29 11.18 -15.86
N ARG A 168 6.77 9.97 -15.52
CA ARG A 168 5.89 8.81 -15.29
C ARG A 168 4.97 9.00 -14.09
N THR A 169 5.49 9.53 -12.98
CA THR A 169 4.73 9.83 -11.77
C THR A 169 3.65 10.88 -12.04
N VAL A 170 3.95 11.96 -12.76
CA VAL A 170 2.97 12.98 -13.14
C VAL A 170 1.88 12.37 -14.03
N LYS A 171 2.24 11.56 -15.02
CA LYS A 171 1.28 10.85 -15.86
C LYS A 171 0.39 9.91 -15.04
N MET A 172 0.98 9.15 -14.12
CA MET A 172 0.24 8.24 -13.25
C MET A 172 -0.71 8.99 -12.32
N LYS A 173 -0.24 10.08 -11.71
CA LYS A 173 -1.06 10.98 -10.90
C LYS A 173 -2.25 11.49 -11.71
N GLN A 174 -2.04 11.91 -12.95
CA GLN A 174 -3.14 12.37 -13.80
C GLN A 174 -4.15 11.25 -14.11
N LEU A 175 -3.67 10.04 -14.41
CA LEU A 175 -4.54 8.87 -14.64
C LEU A 175 -5.37 8.53 -13.40
N VAL A 176 -4.75 8.54 -12.22
CA VAL A 176 -5.44 8.33 -10.93
C VAL A 176 -6.48 9.42 -10.72
N MET A 177 -6.12 10.70 -10.88
CA MET A 177 -7.05 11.83 -10.73
C MET A 177 -8.25 11.70 -11.66
N ASN A 178 -8.02 11.34 -12.94
CA ASN A 178 -9.10 11.13 -13.90
C ASN A 178 -10.02 9.95 -13.53
N SER A 179 -9.49 8.94 -12.82
CA SER A 179 -10.28 7.80 -12.36
C SER A 179 -11.15 8.12 -11.14
N VAL A 180 -10.62 8.90 -10.19
CA VAL A 180 -11.30 9.24 -8.93
C VAL A 180 -12.25 10.44 -9.05
N ASN A 181 -11.98 11.36 -9.98
CA ASN A 181 -12.85 12.50 -10.24
C ASN A 181 -14.22 12.06 -10.77
N GLU A 182 -15.21 12.94 -10.64
CA GLU A 182 -16.58 12.69 -11.06
C GLU A 182 -16.65 12.22 -12.53
N GLY A 183 -17.37 11.13 -12.79
CA GLY A 183 -17.47 10.48 -14.09
C GLY A 183 -16.32 9.54 -14.45
N GLY A 184 -15.27 9.49 -13.62
CA GLY A 184 -14.16 8.54 -13.70
C GLY A 184 -14.57 7.11 -13.38
N SER A 185 -13.67 6.15 -13.65
CA SER A 185 -13.96 4.73 -13.43
C SER A 185 -14.13 4.37 -11.96
N SER A 186 -13.34 4.94 -11.06
CA SER A 186 -13.45 4.70 -9.61
C SER A 186 -14.70 5.35 -9.04
N ASP A 187 -15.04 6.58 -9.46
CA ASP A 187 -16.30 7.24 -9.12
C ASP A 187 -17.52 6.38 -9.54
N LYS A 188 -17.51 5.86 -10.78
CA LYS A 188 -18.56 4.97 -11.29
C LYS A 188 -18.64 3.66 -10.49
N ASN A 189 -17.50 3.04 -10.20
CA ASN A 189 -17.44 1.80 -9.43
C ASN A 189 -17.96 2.02 -8.01
N PHE A 190 -17.59 3.12 -7.36
CA PHE A 190 -18.09 3.48 -6.04
C PHE A 190 -19.61 3.70 -6.07
N LYS A 191 -20.13 4.50 -7.02
CA LYS A 191 -21.58 4.68 -7.21
C LYS A 191 -22.32 3.35 -7.42
N ASN A 192 -21.73 2.42 -8.17
CA ASN A 192 -22.31 1.08 -8.37
C ASN A 192 -22.28 0.25 -7.08
N PHE A 193 -21.19 0.31 -6.32
CA PHE A 193 -21.07 -0.35 -5.02
C PHE A 193 -22.13 0.17 -4.03
N ILE A 194 -22.33 1.50 -3.94
CA ILE A 194 -23.40 2.10 -3.14
C ILE A 194 -24.77 1.54 -3.56
N LYS A 195 -25.07 1.51 -4.87
CA LYS A 195 -26.33 0.93 -5.38
C LYS A 195 -26.48 -0.55 -5.01
N TRP A 196 -25.39 -1.32 -5.07
CA TRP A 196 -25.41 -2.74 -4.75
C TRP A 196 -25.68 -3.01 -3.27
N ILE A 197 -25.05 -2.25 -2.36
CA ILE A 197 -25.33 -2.35 -0.92
C ILE A 197 -26.80 -2.03 -0.66
N LYS A 198 -27.32 -0.95 -1.24
CA LYS A 198 -28.75 -0.57 -1.10
C LYS A 198 -29.69 -1.68 -1.52
N PHE A 199 -29.41 -2.34 -2.64
CA PHE A 199 -30.23 -3.46 -3.11
C PHE A 199 -30.24 -4.59 -2.08
N LYS A 200 -29.09 -4.95 -1.51
CA LYS A 200 -29.01 -6.06 -0.55
C LYS A 200 -29.69 -5.80 0.79
N THR A 201 -29.63 -4.57 1.31
CA THR A 201 -30.35 -4.20 2.54
C THR A 201 -31.85 -4.03 2.35
N SER A 202 -32.35 -3.98 1.11
CA SER A 202 -33.80 -3.93 0.82
C SER A 202 -34.51 -5.29 0.97
N PHE A 203 -33.76 -6.38 1.20
CA PHE A 203 -34.28 -7.75 1.35
C PHE A 203 -34.01 -8.36 2.75
N ILE A 204 -33.59 -7.54 3.71
CA ILE A 204 -33.45 -7.88 5.13
C ILE A 204 -34.47 -7.04 5.89
#